data_AF-A0AAW3KET5-F1
#
_entry.id   AF-A0AAW3KET5-F1
#
_cell.length_a   1.000
_cell.length_b   1.000
_cell.length_c   1.000
_cell.angle_alpha   90.00
_cell.angle_beta   90.00
_cell.angle_gamma   90.00
#
_symmetry.space_group_name_H-M   'P 1'
#
loop_
_entity.id
_entity.type
_entity.pdbx_description
1 polymer ?
#
loop_
_entity_poly.entity_id
_entity_poly.type
_entity_poly.pdbx_seq_one_letter_code
_entity_poly.pdbx_strand_id
1 'polypeptide(L)'
;MRGLSQRALGGLVSGDKVNGSVRINRYEQEVNRADMTTAAALAQALDVPLAYLFAEEDDQAELLLAFAKLTKSERTKILGQVRQLAAIRQAKGAASKR
;
A
#
# COMPACT_ATOMS: atom_id res chain seq x y z
N MET A 1 -10.28 -6.27 -3.93
CA MET A 1 -10.30 -6.38 -2.45
C MET A 1 -11.19 -7.54 -2.05
N ARG A 2 -10.79 -8.36 -1.07
CA ARG A 2 -11.49 -9.62 -0.72
C ARG A 2 -12.87 -9.45 -0.06
N GLY A 3 -13.47 -8.25 -0.04
CA GLY A 3 -14.82 -8.04 0.51
C GLY A 3 -14.98 -8.53 1.95
N LEU A 4 -13.91 -8.55 2.73
CA LEU A 4 -13.90 -9.12 4.09
C LEU A 4 -14.56 -8.13 5.06
N SER A 5 -15.48 -8.63 5.88
CA SER A 5 -16.05 -7.84 6.98
C SER A 5 -14.98 -7.57 8.05
N GLN A 6 -15.09 -6.43 8.75
CA GLN A 6 -14.15 -6.07 9.84
C GLN A 6 -13.99 -7.17 10.90
N ARG A 7 -15.03 -7.96 11.19
CA ARG A 7 -14.94 -9.13 12.09
C ARG A 7 -14.04 -10.23 11.55
N ALA A 8 -14.13 -10.51 10.24
CA ALA A 8 -13.31 -11.52 9.60
C ALA A 8 -11.84 -11.10 9.55
N LEU A 9 -11.59 -9.82 9.24
CA LEU A 9 -10.24 -9.25 9.24
C LEU A 9 -9.62 -9.25 10.65
N GLY A 10 -10.42 -8.90 11.66
CA GLY A 10 -9.98 -8.87 13.06
C GLY A 10 -9.57 -10.23 13.61
N GLY A 11 -10.28 -11.29 13.22
CA GLY A 11 -9.97 -12.67 13.61
C GLY A 11 -8.69 -13.21 13.00
N LEU A 12 -8.33 -12.78 11.78
CA LEU A 12 -7.10 -13.19 11.09
C LEU A 12 -5.85 -12.57 11.71
N VAL A 13 -5.95 -11.34 12.22
CA VAL A 13 -4.81 -10.58 12.73
C VAL A 13 -4.51 -10.85 14.20
N SER A 14 -5.53 -11.18 15.01
CA SER A 14 -5.38 -11.19 16.48
C SER A 14 -5.44 -12.60 17.10
N GLY A 15 -5.78 -13.65 16.33
CA GLY A 15 -6.05 -14.99 16.87
C GLY A 15 -7.35 -15.10 17.68
N ASP A 16 -8.00 -13.97 18.00
CA ASP A 16 -9.23 -13.89 18.79
C ASP A 16 -10.28 -13.02 18.09
N LYS A 17 -11.35 -13.66 17.61
CA LYS A 17 -12.38 -13.09 16.72
C LYS A 17 -13.21 -11.99 17.37
N VAL A 18 -13.28 -11.95 18.70
CA VAL A 18 -14.14 -11.02 19.44
C VAL A 18 -13.51 -9.62 19.54
N ASN A 19 -12.18 -9.56 19.73
CA ASN A 19 -11.46 -8.30 19.97
C ASN A 19 -10.89 -7.66 18.69
N GLY A 20 -10.82 -8.40 17.58
CA GLY A 20 -10.22 -7.92 16.35
C GLY A 20 -10.98 -6.76 15.66
N SER A 21 -12.31 -6.74 15.75
CA SER A 21 -13.13 -5.64 15.18
C SER A 21 -12.91 -4.31 15.91
N VAL A 22 -12.71 -4.36 17.23
CA VAL A 22 -12.41 -3.20 18.07
C VAL A 22 -11.01 -2.63 17.76
N ARG A 23 -10.02 -3.50 17.47
CA ARG A 23 -8.66 -3.06 17.11
C ARG A 23 -8.62 -2.43 15.71
N ILE A 24 -9.32 -3.02 14.73
CA ILE A 24 -9.45 -2.44 13.39
C ILE A 24 -10.13 -1.07 13.44
N ASN A 25 -11.23 -0.94 14.17
CA ASN A 25 -11.90 0.36 14.34
C ASN A 25 -10.98 1.42 14.99
N ARG A 26 -10.10 1.03 15.93
CA ARG A 26 -9.09 1.95 16.49
C ARG A 26 -7.94 2.28 15.52
N TYR A 27 -7.61 1.40 14.58
CA TYR A 27 -6.64 1.70 13.50
C TYR A 27 -7.24 2.65 12.47
N GLU A 28 -8.51 2.44 12.10
CA GLU A 28 -9.26 3.33 11.21
C GLU A 28 -9.47 4.74 11.81
N GLN A 29 -9.54 4.86 13.13
CA GLN A 29 -9.67 6.14 13.84
C GLN A 29 -8.34 6.75 14.33
N GLU A 30 -7.19 6.23 13.90
CA GLU A 30 -5.84 6.71 14.26
C GLU A 30 -5.49 6.71 15.77
N VAL A 31 -6.32 6.10 16.63
CA VAL A 31 -6.14 6.12 18.10
C VAL A 31 -4.99 5.21 18.56
N ASN A 32 -4.65 4.18 17.79
CA ASN A 32 -3.45 3.36 17.99
C ASN A 32 -2.74 3.22 16.64
N ARG A 33 -1.43 3.40 16.58
CA ARG A 33 -0.65 2.97 15.40
C ARG A 33 -0.48 1.45 15.46
N ALA A 34 -0.80 0.75 14.38
CA ALA A 34 -0.44 -0.66 14.25
C ALA A 34 1.09 -0.76 14.29
N ASP A 35 1.63 -1.64 15.13
CA ASP A 35 3.05 -1.99 15.01
C ASP A 35 3.30 -2.63 13.64
N MET A 36 4.56 -2.63 13.20
CA MET A 36 4.94 -3.16 11.88
C MET A 36 4.53 -4.62 11.69
N THR A 37 4.49 -5.40 12.78
CA THR A 37 4.03 -6.80 12.78
C THR A 37 2.53 -6.89 12.45
N THR A 38 1.71 -6.06 13.07
CA THR A 38 0.26 -6.00 12.84
C THR A 38 -0.04 -5.49 11.43
N ALA A 39 0.68 -4.47 10.96
CA ALA A 39 0.53 -3.97 9.59
C ALA A 39 0.90 -5.03 8.55
N ALA A 40 1.96 -5.80 8.78
CA ALA A 40 2.34 -6.92 7.91
C ALA A 40 1.26 -8.02 7.88
N ALA A 41 0.70 -8.38 9.04
CA ALA A 41 -0.40 -9.36 9.13
C ALA A 41 -1.66 -8.88 8.41
N LEU A 42 -2.00 -7.59 8.54
CA LEU A 42 -3.12 -6.97 7.82
C LEU A 42 -2.90 -7.00 6.31
N ALA A 43 -1.72 -6.61 5.83
CA ALA A 43 -1.39 -6.61 4.41
C ALA A 43 -1.50 -8.02 3.81
N GLN A 44 -0.99 -9.03 4.53
CA GLN A 44 -1.12 -10.43 4.13
C GLN A 44 -2.59 -10.89 4.09
N ALA A 45 -3.38 -10.56 5.11
CA ALA A 45 -4.80 -10.93 5.16
C ALA A 45 -5.63 -10.28 4.03
N LEU A 46 -5.25 -9.06 3.64
CA LEU A 46 -5.88 -8.30 2.57
C LEU A 46 -5.36 -8.65 1.17
N ASP A 47 -4.27 -9.43 1.08
CA ASP A 47 -3.60 -9.81 -0.17
C ASP A 47 -3.10 -8.58 -0.95
N VAL A 48 -2.48 -7.65 -0.23
CA VAL A 48 -1.93 -6.39 -0.76
C VAL A 48 -0.49 -6.18 -0.27
N PRO A 49 0.34 -5.38 -0.96
CA PRO A 49 1.66 -5.00 -0.47
C PRO A 49 1.57 -4.24 0.86
N LEU A 50 2.51 -4.46 1.79
CA LEU A 50 2.55 -3.71 3.05
C LEU A 50 2.57 -2.19 2.84
N ALA A 51 3.33 -1.72 1.86
CA ALA A 51 3.41 -0.30 1.52
C ALA A 51 2.06 0.33 1.16
N TYR A 52 1.09 -0.46 0.67
CA TYR A 52 -0.25 0.03 0.34
C TYR A 52 -0.97 0.60 1.57
N LEU A 53 -0.73 0.03 2.76
CA LEU A 53 -1.36 0.49 4.00
C LEU A 53 -0.85 1.87 4.47
N PHE A 54 0.22 2.37 3.84
CA PHE A 54 0.89 3.63 4.18
C PHE A 54 1.02 4.57 2.98
N ALA A 55 0.31 4.30 1.88
CA ALA A 55 0.27 5.22 0.75
C ALA A 55 -0.42 6.52 1.18
N GLU A 56 0.19 7.66 0.90
CA GLU A 56 -0.34 8.98 1.31
C GLU A 56 -1.44 9.45 0.35
N GLU A 57 -1.30 9.09 -0.93
CA GLU A 57 -2.16 9.54 -2.02
C GLU A 57 -2.79 8.35 -2.75
N ASP A 58 -3.99 8.57 -3.30
CA ASP A 58 -4.76 7.53 -4.01
C ASP A 58 -4.00 6.96 -5.22
N ASP A 59 -3.24 7.81 -5.93
CA ASP A 59 -2.46 7.41 -7.10
C ASP A 59 -1.27 6.49 -6.72
N GLN A 60 -0.65 6.71 -5.56
CA GLN A 60 0.38 5.85 -5.00
C GLN A 60 -0.21 4.49 -4.61
N ALA A 61 -1.37 4.50 -3.96
CA ALA A 61 -2.07 3.30 -3.55
C ALA A 61 -2.45 2.45 -4.78
N GLU A 62 -3.00 3.07 -5.81
CA GLU A 62 -3.33 2.42 -7.09
C GLU A 62 -2.08 1.84 -7.76
N LEU A 63 -0.99 2.61 -7.83
CA LEU A 63 0.28 2.16 -8.39
C LEU A 63 0.81 0.93 -7.66
N LEU A 64 0.81 0.92 -6.34
CA LEU A 64 1.27 -0.20 -5.52
C LEU A 64 0.45 -1.48 -5.78
N LEU A 65 -0.88 -1.36 -5.86
CA LEU A 65 -1.75 -2.49 -6.19
C LEU A 65 -1.55 -3.01 -7.61
N ALA A 66 -1.42 -2.12 -8.59
CA ALA A 66 -1.17 -2.49 -9.97
C ALA A 66 0.19 -3.17 -10.12
N PHE A 67 1.24 -2.59 -9.53
CA PHE A 67 2.61 -3.08 -9.58
C PHE A 67 2.74 -4.47 -8.94
N ALA A 68 1.97 -4.76 -7.89
CA ALA A 68 1.95 -6.07 -7.23
C ALA A 68 1.55 -7.21 -8.17
N LYS A 69 0.69 -6.95 -9.16
CA LYS A 69 0.17 -7.94 -10.12
C LYS A 69 1.12 -8.23 -11.29
N LEU A 70 2.12 -7.37 -11.49
CA LEU A 70 3.03 -7.47 -12.62
C LEU A 70 4.15 -8.49 -12.40
N THR A 71 4.59 -9.12 -13.49
CA THR A 71 5.79 -9.95 -13.52
C THR A 71 7.06 -9.10 -13.36
N LYS A 72 8.19 -9.74 -13.04
CA LYS A 72 9.49 -9.03 -12.91
C LYS A 72 9.90 -8.26 -14.18
N SER A 73 9.60 -8.82 -15.35
CA SER A 73 9.93 -8.18 -16.64
C SER A 73 9.09 -6.93 -16.87
N GLU A 74 7.77 -7.02 -16.63
CA GLU A 74 6.85 -5.87 -16.75
C GLU A 74 7.18 -4.77 -15.74
N ARG A 75 7.51 -5.14 -14.49
CA ARG A 75 7.98 -4.19 -13.47
C ARG A 75 9.21 -3.42 -13.92
N THR A 76 10.19 -4.13 -14.49
CA THR A 76 11.41 -3.52 -15.03
C THR A 76 11.08 -2.53 -16.15
N LYS A 77 10.16 -2.89 -17.05
CA LYS A 77 9.71 -2.04 -18.15
C LYS A 77 9.06 -0.75 -17.65
N ILE A 78 8.09 -0.85 -16.73
CA ILE A 78 7.42 0.33 -16.15
C ILE A 78 8.40 1.21 -15.40
N LEU A 79 9.30 0.65 -14.61
CA LEU A 79 10.33 1.42 -13.92
C LEU A 79 11.22 2.19 -14.91
N GLY A 80 11.54 1.61 -16.07
CA GLY A 80 12.23 2.31 -17.15
C GLY A 80 11.46 3.53 -17.66
N GLN A 81 10.16 3.37 -17.93
CA GLN A 81 9.30 4.45 -18.40
C GLN A 81 9.17 5.58 -17.38
N VAL A 82 8.97 5.24 -16.10
CA VAL A 82 8.89 6.24 -15.01
C VAL A 82 10.20 7.02 -14.88
N ARG A 83 11.36 6.34 -14.92
CA ARG A 83 12.68 6.99 -14.89
C ARG A 83 12.88 7.93 -16.06
N GLN A 84 12.46 7.54 -17.26
CA GLN A 84 12.56 8.37 -18.46
C GLN A 84 11.70 9.65 -18.33
N LEU A 85 10.45 9.53 -17.87
CA LEU A 85 9.57 10.67 -17.65
C LEU A 85 10.15 11.64 -16.60
N ALA A 86 10.68 11.10 -15.49
CA ALA A 86 11.32 11.90 -14.46
C ALA A 86 12.55 12.65 -14.99
N ALA A 87 13.41 11.97 -15.75
CA ALA A 87 14.61 12.57 -16.35
C ALA A 87 14.27 13.71 -17.33
N ILE A 88 13.25 13.51 -18.19
CA ILE A 88 12.78 14.56 -19.12
C ILE A 88 12.31 15.79 -18.35
N ARG A 89 11.58 15.60 -17.24
CA ARG A 89 11.07 16.72 -16.44
C ARG A 89 12.19 17.49 -15.75
N GLN A 90 13.19 16.79 -15.21
CA GLN A 90 14.39 17.39 -14.61
C GLN A 90 15.19 18.20 -15.64
N ALA A 91 15.39 17.67 -16.85
CA ALA A 91 16.08 18.37 -17.92
C ALA A 91 15.36 19.67 -18.34
N LYS A 92 14.03 19.64 -18.47
CA LYS A 92 13.22 20.84 -18.77
C LYS A 92 13.29 21.88 -17.64
N GLY A 93 13.28 21.44 -16.38
CA GLY A 93 13.43 22.34 -15.23
C GLY A 93 14.81 23.01 -15.15
N ALA A 94 15.88 22.31 -15.55
CA ALA A 94 17.23 22.87 -15.61
C ALA A 94 17.41 23.87 -16.76
N ALA A 95 16.77 23.64 -17.91
CA ALA A 95 16.82 24.55 -19.06
C ALA A 95 16.04 25.85 -18.83
N SER A 96 14.93 25.81 -18.08
CA SER A 96 14.11 27.00 -17.77
C SER A 96 14.71 27.92 -16.69
N LYS A 97 15.78 27.49 -16.00
CA LYS A 97 16.52 28.27 -14.99
C LYS A 97 17.81 28.91 -15.54
N ARG A 98 18.09 28.76 -16.83
CA ARG A 98 19.19 29.42 -17.55
C ARG A 98 18.63 30.54 -18.40
#